data_AF-A0A060C8A1-F1
#
_entry.id   AF-A0A060C8A1-F1
#
_cell.length_a   1.000
_cell.length_b   1.000
_cell.length_c   1.000
_cell.angle_alpha   90.00
_cell.angle_beta   90.00
_cell.angle_gamma   90.00
#
_symmetry.space_group_name_H-M   'P 1'
#
loop_
_entity.id
_entity.type
_entity.pdbx_description
1 polymer ?
#
loop_
_entity_poly.entity_id
_entity_poly.type
_entity_poly.pdbx_seq_one_letter_code
_entity_poly.pdbx_strand_id
1 'polypeptide(L)'
;TGVVDDSLHAHLGGYPGPLRDLVGVTVREWWPLPDAAAAPGASWERISAAVAPTPSRVAVTSPWGTLGAHLMIEDVAADADPVAVFADGPLTGLPAIATQAVGDGVTWYLACRLDPESLGLVAQEIAMTAGVAPTTAHRAPGWRPSAAGTWCST
;
A
#
# COMPACT_ATOMS: atom_id res chain seq x y z
N THR A 1 9.83 2.06 -4.03
CA THR A 1 10.04 2.76 -5.32
C THR A 1 10.66 4.12 -5.07
N GLY A 2 11.38 4.72 -6.03
CA GLY A 2 11.94 6.08 -5.89
C GLY A 2 13.04 6.21 -4.84
N VAL A 3 13.76 5.12 -4.58
CA VAL A 3 14.80 5.06 -3.54
C VAL A 3 16.16 5.51 -4.08
N VAL A 4 16.51 5.11 -5.30
CA VAL A 4 17.83 5.34 -5.89
C VAL A 4 17.75 5.93 -7.30
N ASP A 5 18.83 6.62 -7.70
CA ASP A 5 19.05 7.09 -9.07
C ASP A 5 19.57 5.99 -10.01
N ASP A 6 19.90 6.36 -11.25
CA ASP A 6 20.44 5.47 -12.28
C ASP A 6 21.81 4.86 -11.92
N SER A 7 22.50 5.47 -10.96
CA SER A 7 23.82 5.08 -10.46
C SER A 7 23.73 4.35 -9.12
N LEU A 8 22.53 4.00 -8.67
CA LEU A 8 22.22 3.35 -7.39
C LEU A 8 22.54 4.20 -6.15
N HIS A 9 22.66 5.51 -6.28
CA HIS A 9 22.76 6.39 -5.12
C HIS A 9 21.38 6.67 -4.55
N ALA A 10 21.25 6.62 -3.23
CA ALA A 10 20.00 6.94 -2.55
C ALA A 10 19.63 8.41 -2.77
N HIS A 11 18.36 8.66 -3.12
CA HIS A 11 17.79 9.99 -3.08
C HIS A 11 17.65 10.46 -1.63
N LEU A 12 18.26 11.61 -1.32
CA LEU A 12 18.14 12.24 0.00
C LEU A 12 16.84 13.04 0.11
N GLY A 13 16.40 13.33 1.35
CA GLY A 13 15.23 14.18 1.61
C GLY A 13 13.91 13.43 1.86
N GLY A 14 13.96 12.09 1.93
CA GLY A 14 12.81 11.24 2.23
C GLY A 14 12.29 10.49 1.01
N TYR A 15 11.75 9.30 1.24
CA TYR A 15 11.27 8.42 0.18
C TYR A 15 9.78 8.63 -0.09
N PRO A 16 9.28 8.47 -1.33
CA PRO A 16 9.93 7.91 -2.53
C PRO A 16 10.71 8.94 -3.36
N GLY A 17 11.46 9.83 -2.71
CA GLY A 17 12.46 10.67 -3.34
C GLY A 17 11.81 11.68 -4.29
N PRO A 18 12.26 11.76 -5.55
CA PRO A 18 11.68 12.67 -6.55
C PRO A 18 10.18 12.47 -6.79
N LEU A 19 9.61 11.33 -6.39
CA LEU A 19 8.18 11.05 -6.58
C LEU A 19 7.30 11.57 -5.44
N ARG A 20 7.88 12.03 -4.33
CA ARG A 20 7.15 12.42 -3.11
C ARG A 20 6.00 13.38 -3.41
N ASP A 21 6.27 14.46 -4.12
CA ASP A 21 5.27 15.49 -4.44
C ASP A 21 4.20 14.96 -5.41
N LEU A 22 4.57 14.01 -6.28
CA LEU A 22 3.66 13.40 -7.24
C LEU A 22 2.66 12.44 -6.55
N VAL A 23 3.15 11.63 -5.61
CA VAL A 23 2.32 10.60 -4.95
C VAL A 23 1.70 11.06 -3.64
N GLY A 24 2.13 12.19 -3.09
CA GLY A 24 1.60 12.75 -1.84
C GLY A 24 1.87 11.87 -0.61
N VAL A 25 2.96 11.10 -0.61
CA VAL A 25 3.35 10.27 0.54
C VAL A 25 4.83 10.42 0.89
N THR A 26 5.13 10.24 2.18
CA THR A 26 6.50 10.16 2.71
C THR A 26 6.68 8.86 3.47
N VAL A 27 7.58 7.99 3.03
CA VAL A 27 7.94 6.74 3.72
C VAL A 27 8.92 7.07 4.85
N ARG A 28 8.55 6.67 6.07
CA ARG A 28 9.37 6.81 7.28
C ARG A 28 10.23 5.59 7.52
N GLU A 29 9.61 4.41 7.43
CA GLU A 29 10.28 3.14 7.71
C GLU A 29 9.68 2.00 6.90
N TRP A 30 10.55 1.08 6.53
CA TRP A 30 10.24 -0.17 5.85
C TRP A 30 10.14 -1.29 6.88
N TRP A 31 9.04 -2.04 6.86
CA TRP A 31 8.73 -3.10 7.82
C TRP A 31 8.58 -4.46 7.11
N PRO A 32 9.66 -5.25 7.00
CA PRO A 32 9.59 -6.62 6.52
C PRO A 32 8.74 -7.48 7.47
N LEU A 33 7.81 -8.23 6.90
CA LEU A 33 7.02 -9.21 7.65
C LEU A 33 7.75 -10.55 7.65
N PRO A 34 7.74 -11.30 8.78
CA PRO A 34 8.36 -12.61 8.82
C PRO A 34 7.67 -13.56 7.86
N ASP A 35 8.44 -14.47 7.28
CA ASP A 35 7.87 -15.51 6.43
C ASP A 35 7.01 -16.46 7.27
N ALA A 36 5.84 -16.85 6.78
CA ALA A 36 4.92 -17.71 7.56
C ALA A 36 5.55 -19.09 7.87
N ALA A 37 6.50 -19.54 7.04
CA ALA A 37 7.27 -20.76 7.22
C ALA A 37 8.50 -20.58 8.15
N ALA A 38 8.94 -19.35 8.41
CA ALA A 38 10.09 -19.01 9.25
C ALA A 38 9.70 -18.93 10.74
N ALA A 39 9.27 -20.09 11.25
CA ALA A 39 9.44 -20.66 12.59
C ALA A 39 9.04 -19.90 13.88
N PRO A 40 8.42 -20.61 14.86
CA PRO A 40 8.67 -20.34 16.28
C PRO A 40 10.17 -20.42 16.57
N GLY A 41 10.77 -19.33 17.04
CA GLY A 41 12.18 -19.32 17.48
C GLY A 41 13.20 -18.80 16.46
N ALA A 42 12.79 -18.24 15.32
CA ALA A 42 13.70 -17.47 14.48
C ALA A 42 14.04 -16.13 15.17
N SER A 43 15.10 -16.13 15.99
CA SER A 43 15.64 -14.92 16.62
C SER A 43 16.49 -14.16 15.61
N TRP A 44 15.87 -13.18 14.94
CA TRP A 44 16.62 -12.00 14.53
C TRP A 44 17.01 -11.30 15.83
N GLU A 45 18.30 -11.28 16.17
CA GLU A 45 18.76 -10.39 17.23
C GLU A 45 18.47 -8.94 16.79
N ARG A 46 17.75 -8.25 17.67
CA ARG A 46 17.01 -7.01 17.38
C ARG A 46 17.94 -5.84 17.11
N ILE A 47 17.69 -5.10 16.03
CA ILE A 47 18.17 -3.71 15.86
C ILE A 47 17.00 -2.72 16.12
N SER A 48 16.11 -3.02 17.07
CA SER A 48 15.31 -2.01 17.78
C SER A 48 14.59 -2.63 18.99
N ALA A 49 14.51 -1.87 20.08
CA ALA A 49 14.18 -2.40 21.41
C ALA A 49 12.69 -2.67 21.67
N ALA A 50 11.75 -2.40 20.75
CA ALA A 50 10.33 -2.66 20.99
C ALA A 50 9.51 -2.88 19.71
N VAL A 51 9.44 -4.12 19.23
CA VAL A 51 8.41 -4.51 18.25
C VAL A 51 7.68 -5.74 18.80
N ALA A 52 6.35 -5.62 18.92
CA ALA A 52 5.46 -6.75 19.20
C ALA A 52 5.65 -7.85 18.13
N PRO A 53 5.32 -9.13 18.40
CA PRO A 53 5.37 -10.16 17.36
C PRO A 53 4.61 -9.67 16.13
N THR A 54 5.33 -9.48 15.03
CA THR A 54 4.75 -8.99 13.79
C THR A 54 4.19 -10.20 13.04
N PRO A 55 2.90 -10.21 12.67
CA PRO A 55 2.34 -11.35 11.96
C PRO A 55 2.95 -11.45 10.56
N SER A 56 2.98 -12.66 9.99
CA SER A 56 3.44 -12.87 8.61
C SER A 56 2.51 -12.26 7.57
N ARG A 57 1.29 -11.88 7.99
CA ARG A 57 0.27 -11.20 7.21
C ARG A 57 -0.43 -10.16 8.05
N VAL A 58 -0.79 -9.04 7.43
CA VAL A 58 -1.50 -7.92 8.05
C VAL A 58 -2.77 -7.66 7.26
N ALA A 59 -3.88 -7.40 7.95
CA ALA A 59 -5.13 -7.03 7.31
C ALA A 59 -5.15 -5.54 6.97
N VAL A 60 -5.82 -5.19 5.86
CA VAL A 60 -6.01 -3.80 5.41
C VAL A 60 -7.50 -3.56 5.24
N THR A 61 -8.02 -2.53 5.90
CA THR A 61 -9.41 -2.08 5.73
C THR A 61 -9.50 -1.18 4.51
N SER A 62 -10.36 -1.54 3.56
CA SER A 62 -10.62 -0.75 2.35
C SER A 62 -12.12 -0.64 2.05
N PRO A 63 -12.56 0.30 1.18
CA PRO A 63 -13.93 0.42 0.70
C PRO A 63 -14.45 -0.82 -0.02
N TRP A 64 -13.55 -1.68 -0.51
CA TRP A 64 -13.88 -2.88 -1.29
C TRP A 64 -13.84 -4.16 -0.45
N GLY A 65 -13.66 -4.03 0.87
CA GLY A 65 -13.54 -5.15 1.81
C GLY A 65 -12.16 -5.23 2.45
N THR A 66 -11.93 -6.33 3.17
CA THR A 66 -10.64 -6.60 3.81
C THR A 66 -9.65 -7.14 2.79
N LEU A 67 -8.50 -6.48 2.68
CA LEU A 67 -7.36 -6.90 1.87
C LEU A 67 -6.29 -7.53 2.78
N GLY A 68 -5.45 -8.39 2.22
CA GLY A 68 -4.30 -8.97 2.89
C GLY A 68 -2.98 -8.43 2.37
N ALA A 69 -2.08 -8.06 3.28
CA ALA A 69 -0.70 -7.71 3.02
C ALA A 69 0.25 -8.79 3.54
N HIS A 70 1.38 -9.00 2.85
CA HIS A 70 2.40 -9.99 3.20
C HIS A 70 3.79 -9.48 2.80
N LEU A 71 4.86 -10.11 3.30
CA LEU A 71 6.27 -9.80 3.00
C LEU A 71 6.76 -8.43 3.47
N MET A 72 6.01 -7.35 3.19
CA MET A 72 6.46 -5.98 3.37
C MET A 72 5.28 -5.04 3.61
N ILE A 73 5.40 -4.20 4.64
CA ILE A 73 4.56 -3.02 4.88
C ILE A 73 5.46 -1.79 5.12
N GLU A 74 4.90 -0.60 5.04
CA GLU A 74 5.65 0.66 5.16
C GLU A 74 4.91 1.60 6.11
N ASP A 75 5.62 2.20 7.07
CA ASP A 75 5.11 3.37 7.80
C ASP A 75 5.23 4.57 6.87
N VAL A 76 4.09 5.07 6.42
CA VAL A 76 4.02 6.25 5.55
C VAL A 76 3.14 7.34 6.16
N ALA A 77 3.54 8.58 5.92
CA ALA A 77 2.65 9.73 6.02
C ALA A 77 2.01 9.98 4.65
N ALA A 78 0.71 10.22 4.61
CA ALA A 78 0.02 10.67 3.42
C ALA A 78 -0.45 12.12 3.62
N ASP A 79 -0.38 12.93 2.57
CA ASP A 79 -0.82 14.33 2.60
C ASP A 79 -2.35 14.45 2.51
N ALA A 80 -3.02 13.44 1.95
CA ALA A 80 -4.46 13.31 1.84
C ALA A 80 -4.97 12.09 2.63
N ASP A 81 -6.29 12.05 2.85
CA ASP A 81 -6.93 10.90 3.49
C ASP A 81 -6.68 9.62 2.68
N PRO A 82 -6.19 8.54 3.32
CA PRO A 82 -5.90 7.30 2.62
C PRO A 82 -7.18 6.58 2.21
N VAL A 83 -7.13 5.91 1.06
CA VAL A 83 -8.22 5.07 0.58
C VAL A 83 -8.34 3.80 1.44
N ALA A 84 -7.22 3.28 1.94
CA ALA A 84 -7.20 2.11 2.81
C ALA A 84 -6.16 2.24 3.91
N VAL A 85 -6.42 1.64 5.07
CA VAL A 85 -5.53 1.69 6.26
C VAL A 85 -5.24 0.28 6.77
N PHE A 86 -4.10 0.10 7.44
CA PHE A 86 -3.82 -1.15 8.14
C PHE A 86 -4.83 -1.36 9.27
N ALA A 87 -5.41 -2.56 9.31
CA ALA A 87 -6.46 -2.92 10.26
C ALA A 87 -5.91 -3.54 11.55
N ASP A 88 -4.70 -4.12 11.49
CA ASP A 88 -4.02 -4.75 12.60
C ASP A 88 -2.49 -4.58 12.53
N GLY A 89 -1.80 -5.06 13.56
CA GLY A 89 -0.35 -4.98 13.69
C GLY A 89 0.17 -3.61 14.11
N PRO A 90 1.51 -3.42 14.13
CA PRO A 90 2.15 -2.20 14.63
C PRO A 90 1.77 -0.92 13.90
N LEU A 91 1.33 -1.01 12.64
CA LEU A 91 0.96 0.13 11.80
C LEU A 91 -0.55 0.38 11.75
N THR A 92 -1.34 -0.21 12.65
CA THR A 92 -2.82 -0.07 12.68
C THR A 92 -3.26 1.40 12.57
N GLY A 93 -4.17 1.68 11.64
CA GLY A 93 -4.70 3.02 11.38
C GLY A 93 -3.82 3.89 10.47
N LEU A 94 -2.60 3.48 10.17
CA LEU A 94 -1.74 4.18 9.21
C LEU A 94 -2.11 3.85 7.76
N PRO A 95 -1.78 4.74 6.80
CA PRO A 95 -2.08 4.53 5.38
C PRO A 95 -1.49 3.23 4.83
N ALA A 96 -2.34 2.41 4.21
CA ALA A 96 -1.93 1.22 3.45
C ALA A 96 -2.05 1.45 1.93
N ILE A 97 -3.05 2.23 1.51
CA ILE A 97 -3.23 2.69 0.12
C ILE A 97 -3.59 4.16 0.15
N ALA A 98 -2.79 4.99 -0.52
CA ALA A 98 -3.02 6.42 -0.67
C ALA A 98 -3.18 6.79 -2.14
N THR A 99 -3.93 7.87 -2.39
CA THR A 99 -4.12 8.43 -3.72
C THR A 99 -3.86 9.91 -3.71
N GLN A 100 -3.32 10.44 -4.79
CA GLN A 100 -3.13 11.88 -4.97
C GLN A 100 -3.62 12.32 -6.35
N ALA A 101 -4.47 13.35 -6.39
CA ALA A 101 -4.92 13.95 -7.64
C ALA A 101 -3.78 14.75 -8.28
N VAL A 102 -3.56 14.58 -9.59
CA VAL A 102 -2.47 15.22 -10.33
C VAL A 102 -2.97 15.62 -11.71
N GLY A 103 -3.21 16.92 -11.91
CA GLY A 103 -3.90 17.41 -13.11
C GLY A 103 -5.27 16.73 -13.25
N ASP A 104 -5.53 16.16 -14.42
CA ASP A 104 -6.77 15.39 -14.70
C ASP A 104 -6.65 13.90 -14.31
N GLY A 105 -5.55 13.49 -13.67
CA GLY A 105 -5.26 12.12 -13.30
C GLY A 105 -5.22 11.88 -11.79
N VAL A 106 -4.97 10.62 -11.43
CA VAL A 106 -4.77 10.18 -10.04
C VAL A 106 -3.57 9.25 -9.97
N THR A 107 -2.77 9.41 -8.92
CA THR A 107 -1.68 8.50 -8.57
C THR A 107 -2.12 7.60 -7.43
N TRP A 108 -1.55 6.39 -7.38
CA TRP A 108 -1.82 5.39 -6.37
C TRP A 108 -0.50 4.94 -5.74
N TYR A 109 -0.42 4.98 -4.42
CA TYR A 109 0.70 4.46 -3.65
C TYR A 109 0.21 3.33 -2.74
N LEU A 110 0.83 2.16 -2.87
CA LEU A 110 0.56 1.00 -2.02
C LEU A 110 1.72 0.87 -1.04
N ALA A 111 1.47 1.19 0.23
CA ALA A 111 2.44 1.09 1.32
C ALA A 111 2.60 -0.35 1.84
N CYS A 112 2.19 -1.34 1.04
CA CYS A 112 2.30 -2.74 1.36
C CYS A 112 2.29 -3.61 0.12
N ARG A 113 2.81 -4.83 0.25
CA ARG A 113 2.66 -5.85 -0.77
C ARG A 113 1.38 -6.65 -0.52
N LEU A 114 0.36 -6.35 -1.30
CA LEU A 114 -0.91 -7.08 -1.28
C LEU A 114 -0.73 -8.54 -1.74
N ASP A 115 -1.46 -9.47 -1.12
CA ASP A 115 -1.59 -10.83 -1.64
C ASP A 115 -2.22 -10.83 -3.05
N PRO A 116 -2.06 -11.90 -3.85
CA PRO A 116 -2.51 -11.90 -5.25
C PRO A 116 -4.01 -11.64 -5.45
N GLU A 117 -4.87 -12.10 -4.54
CA GLU A 117 -6.32 -11.88 -4.63
C GLU A 117 -6.63 -10.40 -4.36
N SER A 118 -6.09 -9.87 -3.27
CA SER A 118 -6.21 -8.46 -2.89
C SER A 118 -5.64 -7.52 -3.95
N LEU A 119 -4.49 -7.86 -4.56
CA LEU A 119 -3.90 -7.08 -5.64
C LEU A 119 -4.80 -7.09 -6.89
N GLY A 120 -5.42 -8.22 -7.21
CA GLY A 120 -6.38 -8.33 -8.31
C GLY A 120 -7.59 -7.42 -8.14
N LEU A 121 -8.11 -7.31 -6.91
CA LEU A 121 -9.18 -6.39 -6.56
C LEU A 121 -8.78 -4.92 -6.77
N VAL A 122 -7.63 -4.52 -6.22
CA VAL A 122 -7.14 -3.13 -6.34
C VAL A 122 -6.80 -2.78 -7.79
N ALA A 123 -6.18 -3.69 -8.54
CA ALA A 123 -5.88 -3.48 -9.95
C ALA A 123 -7.17 -3.31 -10.79
N GLN A 124 -8.21 -4.10 -10.48
CA GLN A 124 -9.51 -3.94 -11.13
C GLN A 124 -10.12 -2.57 -10.83
N GLU A 125 -10.03 -2.07 -9.60
CA GLU A 125 -10.52 -0.75 -9.25
C GLU A 125 -9.76 0.38 -9.96
N ILE A 126 -8.43 0.29 -10.01
CA ILE A 126 -7.59 1.26 -10.73
C ILE A 126 -7.98 1.30 -12.20
N ALA A 127 -8.14 0.14 -12.85
CA ALA A 127 -8.54 0.07 -14.26
C ALA A 127 -9.92 0.71 -14.51
N MET A 128 -10.91 0.38 -13.67
CA MET A 128 -12.25 0.95 -13.77
C MET A 128 -12.24 2.47 -13.56
N THR A 129 -11.46 2.95 -12.59
CA THR A 129 -11.29 4.39 -12.31
C THR A 129 -10.66 5.11 -13.50
N ALA A 130 -9.74 4.47 -14.21
CA ALA A 130 -9.14 4.98 -15.44
C ALA A 130 -10.05 4.85 -16.69
N GLY A 131 -11.29 4.37 -16.53
CA GLY A 131 -12.22 4.13 -17.65
C GLY A 131 -11.85 2.93 -18.52
N VAL A 132 -10.95 2.05 -18.05
CA VAL A 132 -10.51 0.85 -18.76
C VAL A 132 -11.43 -0.31 -18.39
N ALA A 133 -12.18 -0.80 -19.38
CA ALA A 133 -13.06 -1.95 -19.21
C ALA A 133 -12.36 -3.27 -19.58
N PRO A 134 -12.65 -4.37 -18.87
CA PRO A 134 -12.21 -5.70 -19.28
C PRO A 134 -12.74 -6.07 -20.67
N THR A 135 -11.87 -6.63 -21.52
CA THR A 135 -12.28 -7.17 -22.83
C THR A 135 -12.94 -8.55 -22.73
N THR A 136 -12.84 -9.20 -21.56
CA THR A 136 -13.47 -10.49 -21.25
C THR A 136 -14.23 -10.38 -19.92
N ALA A 137 -15.26 -11.20 -19.71
CA ALA A 137 -16.16 -11.10 -18.56
C ALA A 137 -15.57 -11.50 -17.20
N HIS A 138 -14.24 -11.73 -17.10
CA HIS A 138 -13.61 -12.12 -15.84
C HIS A 138 -13.58 -10.93 -14.87
N ARG A 139 -14.07 -11.15 -13.64
CA ARG A 139 -13.97 -10.21 -12.51
C ARG A 139 -13.23 -10.89 -11.37
N ALA A 140 -12.44 -10.12 -10.61
CA ALA A 140 -11.79 -10.66 -9.43
C ALA A 140 -12.86 -11.17 -8.43
N PRO A 141 -12.69 -12.38 -7.86
CA PRO A 141 -13.59 -12.89 -6.84
C PRO A 141 -13.71 -11.91 -5.67
N GLY A 142 -14.91 -11.72 -5.14
CA GLY A 142 -15.15 -10.85 -3.98
C GLY A 142 -15.23 -9.34 -4.28
N TRP A 143 -14.92 -8.89 -5.50
CA TRP A 143 -15.01 -7.48 -5.87
C TRP A 143 -16.43 -6.94 -5.80
N ARG A 144 -16.58 -5.78 -5.15
CA ARG A 144 -17.80 -4.96 -5.17
C ARG A 144 -17.43 -3.56 -5.64
N PRO A 145 -18.14 -3.00 -6.64
CA PRO A 145 -17.86 -1.64 -7.09
C PRO A 145 -18.04 -0.67 -5.93
N SER A 146 -17.10 0.27 -5.80
CA SER A 146 -17.35 1.45 -4.98
C SER A 146 -18.52 2.22 -5.60
N ALA A 147 -19.41 2.79 -4.78
CA ALA A 147 -20.33 3.80 -5.28
C ALA A 147 -19.44 4.94 -5.78
N ALA A 148 -19.51 5.26 -7.08
CA ALA A 148 -18.62 6.21 -7.74
C ALA A 148 -18.43 7.45 -6.85
N GLY A 149 -17.27 7.53 -6.20
CA GLY A 149 -16.88 8.70 -5.46
C GLY A 149 -16.68 9.80 -6.49
N THR A 150 -17.58 10.79 -6.49
CA THR A 150 -17.30 12.07 -7.12
C THR A 150 -16.05 12.62 -6.45
N TRP A 151 -14.90 12.45 -7.10
CA TRP A 151 -13.69 13.17 -6.76
C TRP A 151 -13.97 14.64 -7.10
N CYS A 152 -14.49 15.36 -6.11
CA CYS A 152 -14.81 16.78 -6.26
C CYS A 152 -13.56 17.52 -6.68
N SER A 153 -13.60 18.12 -7.86
CA SER A 153 -12.79 19.28 -8.18
C SER A 153 -13.27 20.44 -7.31
N THR A 154 -12.40 20.94 -6.44
CA THR A 154 -12.47 22.31 -5.92
C THR A 154 -11.06 22.83 -5.75
#